data_AF-A0A357B042-F1
#
_entry.id   AF-A0A357B042-F1
#
_cell.length_a   1.000
_cell.length_b   1.000
_cell.length_c   1.000
_cell.angle_alpha   90.00
_cell.angle_beta   90.00
_cell.angle_gamma   90.00
#
_symmetry.space_group_name_H-M   'P 1'
#
loop_
_entity.id
_entity.type
_entity.pdbx_description
1 polymer ?
#
loop_
_entity_poly.entity_id
_entity_poly.type
_entity_poly.pdbx_seq_one_letter_code
_entity_poly.pdbx_strand_id
1 'polypeptide(L)'
;VTVDGDVTVTGQGASGEVEAVSAGGCATVTVGGHVTANRATEIQIVTAVYSNGSTVTVGRNVTTQGSGVNVQNAGTVTIDGVLDFSPTGSGAQPYIKVGPDVQGVKTADDVEDTSSKEGYWEYRNGENIVWLNTIQLGKPTGLEWDTSSAGELKAAWSAVPDANQYKVEYYKDGVKLGMETHVNPPNTSTEDIKDNLLANGAGSYTFTVKALASSGGGYADSRVSEPSAPYIGYTVTFNLNGGTRTGGGALTQIVPSSG
;
A
#
# COMPACT_ATOMS: atom_id res chain seq x y z
N VAL A 1 -9.51 -17.47 20.86
CA VAL A 1 -8.29 -17.88 20.13
C VAL A 1 -7.31 -16.72 20.20
N THR A 2 -6.04 -17.00 20.49
CA THR A 2 -4.99 -15.97 20.49
C THR A 2 -3.87 -16.45 19.58
N VAL A 3 -3.42 -15.57 18.69
CA VAL A 3 -2.27 -15.75 17.81
C VAL A 3 -1.30 -14.61 18.11
N ASP A 4 -0.14 -14.92 18.68
CA ASP A 4 0.83 -13.89 19.09
C ASP A 4 1.64 -13.31 17.91
N GLY A 5 1.59 -13.94 16.74
CA GLY A 5 2.33 -13.56 15.54
C GLY A 5 1.44 -13.07 14.39
N ASP A 6 2.04 -13.05 13.20
CA ASP A 6 1.37 -12.66 11.96
C ASP A 6 0.52 -13.80 11.39
N VAL A 7 -0.59 -13.43 10.74
CA VAL A 7 -1.42 -14.34 9.96
C VAL A 7 -1.32 -13.93 8.49
N THR A 8 -0.84 -14.84 7.64
CA THR A 8 -0.78 -14.62 6.20
C THR A 8 -1.44 -15.79 5.48
N VAL A 9 -2.37 -15.48 4.58
CA VAL A 9 -2.97 -16.45 3.67
C VAL A 9 -2.82 -15.97 2.22
N THR A 10 -2.50 -16.91 1.33
CA THR A 10 -2.46 -16.68 -0.11
C THR A 10 -3.19 -17.82 -0.79
N GLY A 11 -4.27 -17.51 -1.51
CA GLY A 11 -5.03 -18.51 -2.27
C GLY A 11 -4.14 -19.27 -3.25
N GLN A 12 -4.30 -20.59 -3.35
CA GLN A 12 -3.46 -21.45 -4.23
C GLN A 12 -4.21 -21.99 -5.46
N GLY A 13 -5.55 -21.88 -5.49
CA GLY A 13 -6.39 -22.41 -6.56
C GLY A 13 -6.78 -21.38 -7.63
N ALA A 14 -7.36 -21.84 -8.73
CA ALA A 14 -7.86 -20.96 -9.78
C ALA A 14 -9.08 -20.13 -9.33
N SER A 15 -9.86 -20.62 -8.35
CA SER A 15 -11.03 -19.98 -7.77
C SER A 15 -11.18 -20.37 -6.29
N GLY A 16 -12.12 -19.76 -5.57
CA GLY A 16 -12.44 -20.08 -4.18
C GLY A 16 -12.45 -18.87 -3.26
N GLU A 17 -12.74 -19.13 -1.99
CA GLU A 17 -12.72 -18.14 -0.90
C GLU A 17 -11.36 -18.17 -0.19
N VAL A 18 -10.84 -16.99 0.13
CA VAL A 18 -9.61 -16.79 0.87
C VAL A 18 -9.91 -15.87 2.05
N GLU A 19 -9.90 -16.42 3.25
CA GLU A 19 -10.12 -15.68 4.49
C GLU A 19 -8.90 -15.83 5.40
N ALA A 20 -8.26 -14.72 5.78
CA ALA A 20 -7.09 -14.81 6.66
C ALA A 20 -7.52 -15.10 8.11
N VAL A 21 -8.55 -14.39 8.57
CA VAL A 21 -9.19 -14.64 9.86
C VAL A 21 -10.69 -14.80 9.63
N SER A 22 -11.25 -15.92 10.09
CA SER A 22 -12.67 -16.22 10.02
C SER A 22 -13.15 -16.64 11.41
N ALA A 23 -14.04 -15.86 12.01
CA ALA A 23 -14.55 -16.09 13.36
C ALA A 23 -16.08 -16.18 13.37
N GLY A 24 -16.61 -17.25 13.96
CA GLY A 24 -18.04 -17.47 14.11
C GLY A 24 -18.39 -18.10 15.46
N GLY A 25 -19.68 -18.07 15.82
CA GLY A 25 -20.19 -18.75 17.01
C GLY A 25 -19.85 -18.07 18.34
N CYS A 26 -19.92 -16.74 18.38
CA CYS A 26 -19.63 -15.94 19.57
C CYS A 26 -18.19 -16.10 20.08
N ALA A 27 -17.24 -16.24 19.16
CA ALA A 27 -15.83 -16.38 19.50
C ALA A 27 -15.18 -15.03 19.80
N THR A 28 -14.14 -15.04 20.63
CA THR A 28 -13.17 -13.95 20.72
C THR A 28 -11.86 -14.41 20.08
N VAL A 29 -11.37 -13.66 19.09
CA VAL A 29 -10.12 -13.91 18.38
C VAL A 29 -9.20 -12.71 18.50
N THR A 30 -7.97 -12.92 18.92
CA THR A 30 -6.93 -11.88 18.97
C THR A 30 -5.75 -12.31 18.13
N VAL A 31 -5.32 -11.45 17.21
CA VAL A 31 -4.08 -11.58 16.44
C VAL A 31 -3.15 -10.44 16.85
N GLY A 32 -2.01 -10.75 17.48
CA GLY A 32 -1.05 -9.74 17.93
C GLY A 32 -0.24 -9.11 16.80
N GLY A 33 -0.07 -9.83 15.69
CA GLY A 33 0.69 -9.40 14.52
C GLY A 33 -0.15 -8.80 13.39
N HIS A 34 0.45 -8.77 12.21
CA HIS A 34 -0.17 -8.35 10.96
C HIS A 34 -1.12 -9.43 10.42
N VAL A 35 -2.18 -9.01 9.73
CA VAL A 35 -3.04 -9.92 8.97
C VAL A 35 -2.89 -9.60 7.48
N THR A 36 -2.57 -10.59 6.66
CA THR A 36 -2.44 -10.42 5.21
C THR A 36 -3.28 -11.44 4.46
N ALA A 37 -4.15 -10.98 3.56
CA ALA A 37 -4.97 -11.81 2.70
C ALA A 37 -4.69 -11.52 1.22
N ASN A 38 -4.12 -12.51 0.52
CA ASN A 38 -3.74 -12.41 -0.89
C ASN A 38 -4.53 -13.41 -1.75
N ARG A 39 -4.66 -13.09 -3.04
CA ARG A 39 -5.14 -14.00 -4.08
C ARG A 39 -4.02 -14.40 -5.03
N ALA A 40 -4.16 -15.56 -5.65
CA ALA A 40 -3.36 -15.96 -6.81
C ALA A 40 -4.05 -15.59 -8.13
N THR A 41 -5.38 -15.46 -8.16
CA THR A 41 -6.14 -15.20 -9.39
C THR A 41 -7.22 -14.14 -9.17
N GLU A 42 -7.61 -13.46 -10.25
CA GLU A 42 -8.57 -12.36 -10.18
C GLU A 42 -9.99 -12.77 -9.75
N ILE A 43 -10.35 -14.05 -9.87
CA ILE A 43 -11.70 -14.56 -9.58
C ILE A 43 -11.86 -15.10 -8.14
N GLN A 44 -10.78 -15.14 -7.34
CA GLN A 44 -10.89 -15.53 -5.94
C GLN A 44 -11.62 -14.46 -5.13
N ILE A 45 -12.48 -14.89 -4.20
CA ILE A 45 -13.13 -14.00 -3.25
C ILE A 45 -12.23 -13.93 -2.03
N VAL A 46 -11.66 -12.75 -1.76
CA VAL A 46 -10.75 -12.55 -0.62
C VAL A 46 -11.42 -11.65 0.40
N THR A 47 -11.33 -12.04 1.68
CA THR A 47 -11.72 -11.24 2.84
C THR A 47 -10.58 -11.30 3.85
N ALA A 48 -10.09 -10.15 4.33
CA ALA A 48 -8.99 -10.16 5.30
C ALA A 48 -9.47 -10.67 6.67
N VAL A 49 -10.54 -10.07 7.17
CA VAL A 49 -11.13 -10.43 8.46
C VAL A 49 -12.64 -10.61 8.30
N TYR A 50 -13.11 -11.81 8.59
CA TYR A 50 -14.51 -12.15 8.68
C TYR A 50 -14.92 -12.40 10.12
N SER A 51 -15.98 -11.73 10.57
CA SER A 51 -16.60 -11.93 11.87
C SER A 51 -18.10 -12.16 11.74
N ASN A 52 -18.60 -13.22 12.35
CA ASN A 52 -20.01 -13.56 12.42
C ASN A 52 -20.43 -13.74 13.89
N GLY A 53 -21.06 -12.71 14.45
CA GLY A 53 -21.44 -12.64 15.86
C GLY A 53 -20.26 -12.83 16.82
N SER A 54 -19.05 -12.51 16.38
CA SER A 54 -17.80 -12.74 17.11
C SER A 54 -17.03 -11.44 17.28
N THR A 55 -16.05 -11.42 18.19
CA THR A 55 -15.14 -10.28 18.37
C THR A 55 -13.77 -10.65 17.86
N VAL A 56 -13.24 -9.87 16.90
CA VAL A 56 -11.87 -10.02 16.40
C VAL A 56 -11.06 -8.75 16.69
N THR A 57 -9.86 -8.91 17.23
CA THR A 57 -8.89 -7.82 17.39
C THR A 57 -7.62 -8.16 16.63
N VAL A 58 -7.15 -7.22 15.80
CA VAL A 58 -5.86 -7.28 15.12
C VAL A 58 -4.97 -6.17 15.66
N GLY A 59 -3.86 -6.54 16.31
CA GLY A 59 -2.97 -5.62 17.01
C GLY A 59 -2.09 -4.77 16.08
N ARG A 60 -2.04 -5.09 14.77
CA ARG A 60 -1.27 -4.35 13.77
C ARG A 60 -2.04 -4.20 12.45
N ASN A 61 -1.33 -3.97 11.36
CA ASN A 61 -1.91 -3.71 10.05
C ASN A 61 -2.63 -4.95 9.49
N VAL A 62 -3.74 -4.69 8.80
CA VAL A 62 -4.45 -5.61 7.93
C VAL A 62 -4.19 -5.20 6.48
N THR A 63 -3.64 -6.09 5.68
CA THR A 63 -3.41 -5.89 4.23
C THR A 63 -4.27 -6.86 3.44
N THR A 64 -4.94 -6.37 2.39
CA THR A 64 -5.81 -7.23 1.57
C THR A 64 -5.73 -6.93 0.08
N GLN A 65 -5.82 -7.99 -0.71
CA GLN A 65 -6.07 -7.94 -2.15
C GLN A 65 -7.55 -8.17 -2.51
N GLY A 66 -8.45 -8.24 -1.52
CA GLY A 66 -9.89 -8.25 -1.74
C GLY A 66 -10.61 -7.37 -0.76
N SER A 67 -11.74 -7.85 -0.26
CA SER A 67 -12.49 -7.17 0.80
C SER A 67 -11.60 -6.98 2.03
N GLY A 68 -11.73 -5.84 2.70
CA GLY A 68 -11.03 -5.58 3.96
C GLY A 68 -11.63 -6.39 5.09
N VAL A 69 -12.71 -5.87 5.65
CA VAL A 69 -13.38 -6.49 6.81
C VAL A 69 -14.84 -6.77 6.48
N ASN A 70 -15.35 -7.94 6.88
CA ASN A 70 -16.76 -8.29 6.76
C ASN A 70 -17.29 -8.76 8.12
N VAL A 71 -18.30 -8.05 8.63
CA VAL A 71 -18.86 -8.24 9.96
C VAL A 71 -20.36 -8.48 9.83
N GLN A 72 -20.85 -9.55 10.43
CA GLN A 72 -22.25 -9.96 10.40
C GLN A 72 -22.74 -10.37 11.79
N ASN A 73 -24.07 -10.37 11.95
CA ASN A 73 -24.79 -10.88 13.13
C ASN A 73 -24.26 -10.35 14.48
N ALA A 74 -24.09 -9.04 14.59
CA ALA A 74 -23.55 -8.36 15.78
C ALA A 74 -22.08 -8.70 16.09
N GLY A 75 -21.33 -9.05 15.05
CA GLY A 75 -19.89 -9.16 15.16
C GLY A 75 -19.23 -7.81 15.37
N THR A 76 -18.00 -7.82 15.87
CA THR A 76 -17.16 -6.64 15.97
C THR A 76 -15.73 -6.94 15.53
N VAL A 77 -15.08 -5.96 14.90
CA VAL A 77 -13.65 -6.03 14.55
C VAL A 77 -12.95 -4.76 15.01
N THR A 78 -11.81 -4.90 15.68
CA THR A 78 -10.89 -3.79 15.98
C THR A 78 -9.57 -4.03 15.25
N ILE A 79 -9.08 -3.01 14.55
CA ILE A 79 -7.75 -3.00 13.95
C ILE A 79 -6.97 -1.85 14.60
N ASP A 80 -5.98 -2.22 15.41
CA ASP A 80 -5.13 -1.25 16.13
C ASP A 80 -4.08 -0.63 15.19
N GLY A 81 -3.84 -1.24 14.02
CA GLY A 81 -3.04 -0.69 12.93
C GLY A 81 -3.88 -0.11 11.79
N VAL A 82 -3.34 -0.23 10.57
CA VAL A 82 -3.98 0.23 9.32
C VAL A 82 -4.82 -0.86 8.67
N LEU A 83 -5.92 -0.50 7.99
CA LEU A 83 -6.49 -1.32 6.92
C LEU A 83 -5.95 -0.88 5.54
N ASP A 84 -4.93 -1.58 5.05
CA ASP A 84 -4.27 -1.37 3.75
C ASP A 84 -5.03 -2.14 2.67
N PHE A 85 -6.02 -1.46 2.11
CA PHE A 85 -6.95 -1.99 1.12
C PHE A 85 -6.44 -1.73 -0.31
N SER A 86 -5.94 -2.78 -0.95
CA SER A 86 -5.41 -2.75 -2.33
C SER A 86 -6.06 -3.86 -3.16
N PRO A 87 -7.39 -3.74 -3.43
CA PRO A 87 -8.16 -4.76 -4.12
C PRO A 87 -7.58 -5.07 -5.49
N THR A 88 -7.34 -6.35 -5.78
CA THR A 88 -6.96 -6.83 -7.11
C THR A 88 -8.02 -7.80 -7.60
N GLY A 89 -8.23 -7.91 -8.90
CA GLY A 89 -9.19 -8.84 -9.49
C GLY A 89 -10.61 -8.30 -9.68
N SER A 90 -11.54 -9.20 -10.03
CA SER A 90 -12.89 -8.85 -10.48
C SER A 90 -13.93 -8.90 -9.36
N GLY A 91 -15.08 -8.24 -9.57
CA GLY A 91 -16.19 -8.21 -8.63
C GLY A 91 -16.13 -7.04 -7.63
N ALA A 92 -17.21 -6.89 -6.85
CA ALA A 92 -17.30 -5.85 -5.81
C ALA A 92 -16.44 -6.25 -4.60
N GLN A 93 -15.53 -5.35 -4.21
CA GLN A 93 -14.61 -5.58 -3.09
C GLN A 93 -14.82 -4.43 -2.10
N PRO A 94 -15.62 -4.63 -1.04
CA PRO A 94 -15.86 -3.59 -0.05
C PRO A 94 -14.61 -3.32 0.79
N TYR A 95 -14.35 -2.04 1.09
CA TYR A 95 -13.35 -1.66 2.08
C TYR A 95 -13.73 -2.27 3.44
N ILE A 96 -14.96 -1.99 3.89
CA ILE A 96 -15.59 -2.64 5.03
C ILE A 96 -17.02 -3.04 4.64
N LYS A 97 -17.49 -4.19 5.12
CA LYS A 97 -18.88 -4.61 5.08
C LYS A 97 -19.38 -4.88 6.49
N VAL A 98 -20.34 -4.08 6.96
CA VAL A 98 -21.01 -4.22 8.27
C VAL A 98 -22.48 -4.57 8.03
N GLY A 99 -22.84 -5.84 8.15
CA GLY A 99 -24.18 -6.37 7.88
C GLY A 99 -24.36 -6.91 6.45
N PRO A 100 -25.46 -7.64 6.19
CA PRO A 100 -25.65 -8.36 4.93
C PRO A 100 -26.13 -7.46 3.77
N ASP A 101 -26.79 -6.36 4.11
CA ASP A 101 -27.42 -5.45 3.16
C ASP A 101 -26.43 -4.50 2.45
N VAL A 102 -26.96 -3.75 1.49
CA VAL A 102 -26.19 -2.77 0.69
C VAL A 102 -25.74 -1.55 1.49
N GLN A 103 -26.45 -1.16 2.57
CA GLN A 103 -26.03 -0.05 3.43
C GLN A 103 -24.84 -0.43 4.32
N GLY A 104 -24.66 -1.74 4.53
CA GLY A 104 -23.50 -2.30 5.18
C GLY A 104 -22.20 -2.15 4.40
N VAL A 105 -22.23 -1.86 3.11
CA VAL A 105 -21.02 -1.65 2.31
C VAL A 105 -20.49 -0.24 2.56
N LYS A 106 -19.28 -0.15 3.13
CA LYS A 106 -18.61 1.09 3.51
C LYS A 106 -17.31 1.27 2.73
N THR A 107 -17.04 2.52 2.38
CA THR A 107 -15.76 3.05 1.90
C THR A 107 -14.95 3.58 3.09
N ALA A 108 -13.74 4.10 2.83
CA ALA A 108 -12.92 4.70 3.88
C ALA A 108 -13.49 6.03 4.43
N ASP A 109 -14.41 6.66 3.70
CA ASP A 109 -14.96 7.97 4.06
C ASP A 109 -16.29 7.85 4.83
N ASP A 110 -16.88 6.66 4.89
CA ASP A 110 -18.17 6.39 5.55
C ASP A 110 -18.02 6.19 7.08
N VAL A 111 -17.13 6.95 7.69
CA VAL A 111 -16.89 6.93 9.15
C VAL A 111 -18.06 7.58 9.88
N GLU A 112 -18.41 7.04 11.05
CA GLU A 112 -19.38 7.67 11.93
C GLU A 112 -18.83 9.00 12.47
N ASP A 113 -19.66 10.04 12.56
CA ASP A 113 -19.28 11.36 13.09
C ASP A 113 -18.72 11.28 14.52
N THR A 114 -19.20 10.31 15.29
CA THR A 114 -18.75 10.03 16.65
C THR A 114 -18.49 8.55 16.81
N SER A 115 -17.27 8.20 17.24
CA SER A 115 -16.90 6.83 17.57
C SER A 115 -17.26 6.49 19.01
N SER A 116 -17.76 5.27 19.23
CA SER A 116 -17.97 4.71 20.57
C SER A 116 -16.66 4.22 21.22
N LYS A 117 -15.55 4.20 20.46
CA LYS A 117 -14.22 3.83 20.94
C LYS A 117 -13.25 4.99 20.70
N GLU A 118 -12.81 5.62 21.79
CA GLU A 118 -11.87 6.75 21.74
C GLU A 118 -10.59 6.38 20.99
N GLY A 119 -10.17 7.24 20.06
CA GLY A 119 -8.99 7.01 19.22
C GLY A 119 -9.21 6.07 18.05
N TYR A 120 -10.46 5.73 17.70
CA TYR A 120 -10.78 4.89 16.54
C TYR A 120 -11.85 5.56 15.66
N TRP A 121 -11.67 5.48 14.34
CA TRP A 121 -12.76 5.64 13.39
C TRP A 121 -13.69 4.44 13.53
N GLU A 122 -14.99 4.71 13.50
CA GLU A 122 -16.01 3.69 13.61
C GLU A 122 -16.78 3.57 12.31
N TYR A 123 -17.08 2.34 11.91
CA TYR A 123 -17.97 2.00 10.82
C TYR A 123 -19.07 1.12 11.40
N ARG A 124 -20.33 1.54 11.27
CA ARG A 124 -21.45 0.85 11.92
C ARG A 124 -22.58 0.57 10.96
N ASN A 125 -23.24 -0.56 11.21
CA ASN A 125 -24.62 -0.83 10.78
C ASN A 125 -25.30 -1.70 11.84
N GLY A 126 -26.16 -1.06 12.64
CA GLY A 126 -26.74 -1.67 13.84
C GLY A 126 -25.66 -2.08 14.84
N GLU A 127 -25.64 -3.37 15.19
CA GLU A 127 -24.69 -3.96 16.13
C GLU A 127 -23.41 -4.48 15.44
N ASN A 128 -23.33 -4.44 14.11
CA ASN A 128 -22.11 -4.79 13.38
C ASN A 128 -21.18 -3.59 13.36
N ILE A 129 -19.98 -3.72 13.93
CA ILE A 129 -19.08 -2.58 14.13
C ILE A 129 -17.66 -2.93 13.73
N VAL A 130 -17.00 -2.02 13.02
CA VAL A 130 -15.55 -2.04 12.80
C VAL A 130 -14.93 -0.78 13.38
N TRP A 131 -13.87 -0.93 14.15
CA TRP A 131 -13.04 0.16 14.64
C TRP A 131 -11.66 0.11 13.99
N LEU A 132 -11.24 1.21 13.38
CA LEU A 132 -9.89 1.41 12.84
C LEU A 132 -9.19 2.52 13.62
N ASN A 133 -7.95 2.32 14.05
CA ASN A 133 -7.22 3.33 14.80
C ASN A 133 -7.14 4.68 14.04
N THR A 134 -7.52 5.80 14.69
CA THR A 134 -7.46 7.15 14.10
C THR A 134 -6.05 7.71 13.99
N ILE A 135 -5.10 7.13 14.73
CA ILE A 135 -3.72 7.60 14.80
C ILE A 135 -2.93 6.93 13.67
N GLN A 136 -3.38 7.16 12.43
CA GLN A 136 -2.68 6.71 11.23
C GLN A 136 -1.84 7.86 10.68
N LEU A 137 -0.59 7.58 10.26
CA LEU A 137 0.20 8.57 9.54
C LEU A 137 -0.51 9.03 8.26
N GLY A 138 -0.39 10.31 7.94
CA GLY A 138 -0.94 10.87 6.70
C GLY A 138 -0.38 10.16 5.45
N LYS A 139 -1.23 9.92 4.45
CA LYS A 139 -0.80 9.41 3.14
C LYS A 139 0.23 10.38 2.52
N PRO A 140 1.41 9.90 2.05
CA PRO A 140 2.36 10.77 1.36
C PRO A 140 1.72 11.43 0.12
N THR A 141 2.00 12.72 -0.06
CA THR A 141 1.48 13.56 -1.15
C THR A 141 2.61 14.36 -1.80
N GLY A 142 2.30 15.07 -2.89
CA GLY A 142 3.29 15.91 -3.60
C GLY A 142 4.44 15.10 -4.21
N LEU A 143 4.14 13.90 -4.72
CA LEU A 143 5.15 13.04 -5.32
C LEU A 143 5.62 13.62 -6.65
N GLU A 144 6.92 13.78 -6.80
CA GLU A 144 7.55 14.26 -8.05
C GLU A 144 8.92 13.65 -8.30
N TRP A 145 9.34 13.68 -9.56
CA TRP A 145 10.70 13.35 -9.96
C TRP A 145 11.54 14.62 -9.92
N ASP A 146 12.49 14.71 -9.01
CA ASP A 146 13.46 15.80 -8.94
C ASP A 146 14.59 15.55 -9.95
N THR A 147 14.69 16.46 -10.92
CA THR A 147 15.68 16.50 -12.01
C THR A 147 16.50 17.79 -12.00
N SER A 148 16.45 18.55 -10.90
CA SER A 148 17.11 19.86 -10.78
C SER A 148 18.64 19.77 -10.89
N SER A 149 19.23 18.66 -10.47
CA SER A 149 20.65 18.34 -10.64
C SER A 149 20.91 17.63 -11.97
N ALA A 150 21.71 18.24 -12.83
CA ALA A 150 22.08 17.65 -14.11
C ALA A 150 22.78 16.29 -13.91
N GLY A 151 22.16 15.24 -14.44
CA GLY A 151 22.69 13.88 -14.34
C GLY A 151 22.04 13.04 -13.25
N GLU A 152 21.36 13.64 -12.26
CA GLU A 152 20.71 12.92 -11.17
C GLU A 152 19.21 12.73 -11.45
N LEU A 153 18.61 11.71 -10.84
CA LEU A 153 17.17 11.51 -10.79
C LEU A 153 16.80 11.04 -9.38
N LYS A 154 15.97 11.82 -8.68
CA LYS A 154 15.51 11.51 -7.32
C LYS A 154 14.00 11.45 -7.27
N ALA A 155 13.46 10.53 -6.48
CA ALA A 155 12.03 10.55 -6.12
C ALA A 155 11.86 11.45 -4.90
N ALA A 156 10.92 12.39 -4.94
CA ALA A 156 10.65 13.36 -3.88
C ALA A 156 9.16 13.38 -3.49
N TRP A 157 8.85 13.75 -2.24
CA TRP A 157 7.49 13.85 -1.71
C TRP A 157 7.39 14.91 -0.59
N SER A 158 6.18 15.18 -0.11
CA SER A 158 5.93 16.04 1.04
C SER A 158 6.08 15.30 2.36
N ALA A 159 6.67 15.95 3.37
CA ALA A 159 6.84 15.36 4.70
C ALA A 159 5.50 14.97 5.33
N VAL A 160 5.47 13.78 5.95
CA VAL A 160 4.37 13.29 6.76
C VAL A 160 4.73 13.48 8.24
N PRO A 161 3.96 14.25 9.02
CA PRO A 161 4.17 14.38 10.46
C PRO A 161 4.21 13.02 11.16
N ASP A 162 5.07 12.88 12.17
CA ASP A 162 5.24 11.68 12.99
C ASP A 162 5.71 10.41 12.25
N ALA A 163 6.03 10.51 10.96
CA ALA A 163 6.67 9.43 10.23
C ALA A 163 8.03 9.11 10.87
N ASN A 164 8.35 7.82 10.97
CA ASN A 164 9.64 7.32 11.42
C ASN A 164 10.54 6.94 10.24
N GLN A 165 9.95 6.53 9.12
CA GLN A 165 10.65 6.16 7.89
C GLN A 165 9.69 6.29 6.69
N TYR A 166 10.22 6.33 5.48
CA TYR A 166 9.47 6.18 4.24
C TYR A 166 9.98 4.96 3.49
N LYS A 167 9.06 4.19 2.91
CA LYS A 167 9.35 3.14 1.93
C LYS A 167 8.92 3.59 0.55
N VAL A 168 9.84 3.57 -0.40
CA VAL A 168 9.61 3.97 -1.80
C VAL A 168 9.70 2.74 -2.69
N GLU A 169 8.69 2.51 -3.53
CA GLU A 169 8.65 1.40 -4.49
C GLU A 169 8.58 1.93 -5.93
N TYR A 170 9.27 1.28 -6.86
CA TYR A 170 9.40 1.75 -8.26
C TYR A 170 8.73 0.81 -9.26
N TYR A 171 8.24 1.41 -10.35
CA TYR A 171 7.50 0.74 -11.40
C TYR A 171 7.98 1.19 -12.77
N LYS A 172 7.89 0.29 -13.76
CA LYS A 172 8.09 0.58 -15.18
C LYS A 172 6.87 0.09 -15.94
N ASP A 173 6.25 0.99 -16.72
CA ASP A 173 5.06 0.73 -17.53
C ASP A 173 3.93 0.08 -16.69
N GLY A 174 3.79 0.53 -15.43
CA GLY A 174 2.81 0.02 -14.46
C GLY A 174 3.22 -1.27 -13.73
N VAL A 175 4.34 -1.90 -14.10
CA VAL A 175 4.84 -3.14 -13.49
C VAL A 175 5.89 -2.82 -12.42
N LYS A 176 5.74 -3.41 -11.23
CA LYS A 176 6.67 -3.23 -10.10
C LYS A 176 8.04 -3.83 -10.42
N LEU A 177 9.12 -3.07 -10.16
CA LEU A 177 10.50 -3.47 -10.48
C LEU A 177 11.17 -4.34 -9.39
N GLY A 178 10.52 -4.53 -8.23
CA GLY A 178 11.13 -5.21 -7.08
C GLY A 178 12.25 -4.42 -6.40
N MET A 179 12.46 -3.16 -6.82
CA MET A 179 13.36 -2.21 -6.17
C MET A 179 12.61 -1.46 -5.07
N GLU A 180 13.23 -1.33 -3.90
CA GLU A 180 12.71 -0.47 -2.82
C GLU A 180 13.82 0.38 -2.20
N THR A 181 13.45 1.55 -1.69
CA THR A 181 14.35 2.45 -0.97
C THR A 181 13.70 2.86 0.34
N HIS A 182 14.48 2.84 1.42
CA HIS A 182 14.05 3.35 2.72
C HIS A 182 14.72 4.70 3.00
N VAL A 183 13.93 5.70 3.37
CA VAL A 183 14.41 7.06 3.65
C VAL A 183 13.94 7.49 5.03
N ASN A 184 14.86 7.98 5.85
CA ASN A 184 14.53 8.42 7.21
C ASN A 184 14.25 9.94 7.21
N PRO A 185 13.18 10.41 7.88
CA PRO A 185 12.98 11.83 8.18
C PRO A 185 14.22 12.46 8.83
N PRO A 186 14.46 13.77 8.60
CA PRO A 186 13.59 14.71 7.90
C PRO A 186 13.68 14.64 6.37
N ASN A 187 14.48 13.72 5.80
CA ASN A 187 14.63 13.61 4.36
C ASN A 187 13.31 13.15 3.72
N THR A 188 13.00 13.78 2.59
CA THR A 188 11.78 13.57 1.80
C THR A 188 12.09 13.35 0.32
N SER A 189 13.33 12.97 0.04
CA SER A 189 13.80 12.56 -1.28
C SER A 189 14.75 11.38 -1.16
N THR A 190 14.86 10.60 -2.22
CA THR A 190 15.88 9.55 -2.35
C THR A 190 17.24 10.17 -2.68
N GLU A 191 18.28 9.36 -2.60
CA GLU A 191 19.54 9.62 -3.32
C GLU A 191 19.32 9.48 -4.84
N ASP A 192 20.36 9.80 -5.63
CA ASP A 192 20.32 9.58 -7.07
C ASP A 192 20.14 8.09 -7.40
N ILE A 193 19.07 7.79 -8.12
CA ILE A 193 18.68 6.42 -8.51
C ILE A 193 18.70 6.22 -10.03
N LYS A 194 19.14 7.20 -10.80
CA LYS A 194 19.00 7.22 -12.26
C LYS A 194 19.54 5.97 -12.95
N ASP A 195 20.78 5.59 -12.65
CA ASP A 195 21.43 4.47 -13.31
C ASP A 195 20.74 3.14 -12.99
N ASN A 196 20.34 2.95 -11.73
CA ASN A 196 19.62 1.76 -11.30
C ASN A 196 18.24 1.67 -11.96
N LEU A 197 17.54 2.80 -12.09
CA LEU A 197 16.22 2.85 -12.70
C LEU A 197 16.31 2.57 -14.22
N LEU A 198 17.21 3.28 -14.92
CA LEU A 198 17.36 3.21 -16.38
C LEU A 198 18.05 1.92 -16.86
N ALA A 199 18.74 1.18 -15.99
CA ALA A 199 19.22 -0.17 -16.30
C ALA A 199 18.08 -1.13 -16.70
N ASN A 200 16.83 -0.81 -16.35
CA ASN A 200 15.64 -1.55 -16.76
C ASN A 200 15.15 -1.21 -18.19
N GLY A 201 15.88 -0.38 -18.93
CA GLY A 201 15.63 -0.02 -20.34
C GLY A 201 14.52 1.02 -20.52
N ALA A 202 14.42 1.59 -21.73
CA ALA A 202 13.44 2.65 -22.03
C ALA A 202 11.99 2.29 -21.61
N GLY A 203 11.25 3.29 -21.11
CA GLY A 203 9.88 3.13 -20.63
C GLY A 203 9.40 4.29 -19.76
N SER A 204 8.17 4.16 -19.26
CA SER A 204 7.53 5.10 -18.34
C SER A 204 7.74 4.66 -16.89
N TYR A 205 8.42 5.47 -16.09
CA TYR A 205 8.75 5.15 -14.71
C TYR A 205 7.91 5.95 -13.72
N THR A 206 7.34 5.27 -12.74
CA THR A 206 6.61 5.88 -11.62
C THR A 206 7.10 5.32 -10.30
N PHE A 207 6.81 6.02 -9.20
CA PHE A 207 7.07 5.52 -7.86
C PHE A 207 5.87 5.76 -6.93
N THR A 208 5.80 4.99 -5.85
CA THR A 208 4.88 5.19 -4.73
C THR A 208 5.66 5.30 -3.43
N VAL A 209 5.06 5.94 -2.43
CA VAL A 209 5.66 6.14 -1.11
C VAL A 209 4.68 5.71 -0.03
N LYS A 210 5.18 5.03 1.00
CA LYS A 210 4.46 4.74 2.25
C LYS A 210 5.27 5.29 3.43
N ALA A 211 4.69 6.21 4.20
CA ALA A 211 5.24 6.59 5.50
C ALA A 211 5.02 5.45 6.51
N LEU A 212 6.06 5.11 7.25
CA LEU A 212 6.10 4.05 8.25
C LEU A 212 6.19 4.66 9.64
N ALA A 213 5.38 4.14 10.55
CA ALA A 213 5.41 4.51 11.96
C ALA A 213 6.56 3.80 12.68
N SER A 214 6.90 4.28 13.87
CA SER A 214 7.84 3.58 14.73
C SER A 214 7.23 2.28 15.26
N SER A 215 8.02 1.21 15.30
CA SER A 215 7.59 -0.06 15.90
C SER A 215 7.26 0.15 17.37
N GLY A 216 6.01 -0.11 17.78
CA GLY A 216 5.52 0.16 19.13
C GLY A 216 5.20 1.64 19.42
N GLY A 217 5.21 2.50 18.41
CA GLY A 217 4.75 3.88 18.50
C GLY A 217 3.22 3.99 18.56
N GLY A 218 2.73 5.18 18.86
CA GLY A 218 1.28 5.46 18.89
C GLY A 218 0.62 5.56 17.52
N TYR A 219 1.40 5.53 16.43
CA TYR A 219 0.92 5.63 15.06
C TYR A 219 0.96 4.29 14.35
N ALA A 220 0.00 4.09 13.45
CA ALA A 220 0.08 3.08 12.41
C ALA A 220 0.68 3.68 11.12
N ASP A 221 1.26 2.85 10.25
CA ASP A 221 1.81 3.30 8.96
C ASP A 221 0.77 4.09 8.14
N SER A 222 1.20 4.90 7.19
CA SER A 222 0.25 5.53 6.26
C SER A 222 -0.31 4.52 5.24
N ARG A 223 -1.35 4.90 4.50
CA ARG A 223 -1.70 4.23 3.24
C ARG A 223 -0.62 4.51 2.18
N VAL A 224 -0.44 3.61 1.21
CA VAL A 224 0.44 3.85 0.06
C VAL A 224 -0.09 5.05 -0.74
N SER A 225 0.80 5.93 -1.20
CA SER A 225 0.49 7.08 -2.05
C SER A 225 -0.17 6.67 -3.37
N GLU A 226 -0.78 7.62 -4.08
CA GLU A 226 -0.98 7.44 -5.52
C GLU A 226 0.39 7.34 -6.23
N PRO A 227 0.48 6.71 -7.42
CA PRO A 227 1.69 6.76 -8.23
C PRO A 227 2.06 8.21 -8.60
N SER A 228 3.37 8.49 -8.64
CA SER A 228 3.88 9.75 -9.18
C SER A 228 3.52 9.96 -10.65
N ALA A 229 3.69 11.20 -11.14
CA ALA A 229 3.69 11.44 -12.58
C ALA A 229 4.82 10.63 -13.26
N PRO A 230 4.61 10.13 -14.49
CA PRO A 230 5.59 9.32 -15.17
C PRO A 230 6.83 10.12 -15.57
N TYR A 231 8.01 9.58 -15.29
CA TYR A 231 9.27 9.98 -15.90
C TYR A 231 9.55 9.10 -17.11
N ILE A 232 9.78 9.71 -18.27
CA ILE A 232 10.08 8.96 -19.50
C ILE A 232 11.58 8.77 -19.62
N GLY A 233 12.04 7.54 -19.43
CA GLY A 233 13.43 7.16 -19.62
C GLY A 233 13.72 6.90 -21.09
N TYR A 234 14.65 7.67 -21.67
CA TYR A 234 15.19 7.40 -23.01
C TYR A 234 16.55 6.73 -22.90
N THR A 235 16.77 5.68 -23.70
CA THR A 235 18.12 5.14 -23.93
C THR A 235 18.53 5.52 -25.35
N VAL A 236 19.58 6.34 -25.49
CA VAL A 236 20.15 6.68 -26.80
C VAL A 236 21.36 5.78 -27.03
N THR A 237 21.23 4.84 -27.96
CA THR A 237 22.34 3.96 -28.38
C THR A 237 22.89 4.46 -29.71
N PHE A 238 24.16 4.88 -29.73
CA PHE A 238 24.85 5.24 -30.97
C PHE A 238 25.42 3.99 -31.65
N ASN A 239 24.98 3.69 -32.87
CA ASN A 239 25.60 2.66 -33.70
C ASN A 239 26.83 3.25 -34.41
N LEU A 240 28.03 2.80 -34.01
CA LEU A 240 29.30 3.33 -34.53
C LEU A 240 29.70 2.76 -35.90
N ASN A 241 28.89 1.89 -36.52
CA ASN A 241 29.22 1.18 -37.76
C ASN A 241 29.26 2.05 -39.04
N GLY A 242 29.24 3.38 -38.94
CA GLY A 242 29.31 4.28 -40.10
C GLY A 242 30.20 5.52 -39.94
N GLY A 243 30.89 5.69 -38.81
CA GLY A 243 31.72 6.87 -38.55
C GLY A 243 33.21 6.54 -38.45
N THR A 244 34.04 7.11 -39.31
CA THR A 244 35.49 7.10 -39.16
C THR A 244 35.89 7.99 -37.97
N ARG A 245 36.29 7.38 -36.85
CA ARG A 245 36.89 8.12 -35.73
C ARG A 245 38.38 8.33 -35.99
N THR A 246 38.81 9.59 -36.00
CA THR A 246 40.20 9.99 -35.71
C THR A 246 40.24 10.54 -34.29
N GLY A 247 40.31 9.67 -33.28
CA GLY A 247 40.41 10.07 -31.87
C GLY A 247 39.56 9.20 -30.93
N GLY A 248 40.21 8.36 -30.15
CA GLY A 248 39.57 7.51 -29.14
C GLY A 248 39.20 8.30 -27.89
N GLY A 249 37.92 8.28 -27.54
CA GLY A 249 37.36 8.85 -26.31
C GLY A 249 35.82 8.73 -26.34
N ALA A 250 35.18 8.31 -25.25
CA ALA A 250 33.72 8.22 -25.16
C ALA A 250 33.09 9.62 -25.30
N LEU A 251 32.00 9.72 -26.06
CA LEU A 251 31.19 10.95 -26.15
C LEU A 251 29.99 10.76 -25.22
N THR A 252 29.93 11.55 -24.16
CA THR A 252 28.73 11.67 -23.31
C THR A 252 28.05 12.98 -23.68
N GLN A 253 26.86 12.91 -24.30
CA GLN A 253 26.05 14.10 -24.60
C GLN A 253 24.81 14.10 -23.71
N ILE A 254 24.70 15.13 -22.87
CA ILE A 254 23.51 15.42 -22.08
C ILE A 254 22.61 16.30 -22.96
N VAL A 255 21.39 15.84 -23.27
CA VAL A 255 20.38 16.64 -23.96
C VAL A 255 19.36 17.10 -22.92
N PRO A 256 19.24 18.41 -22.61
CA PRO A 256 18.15 18.91 -21.80
C PRO A 256 16.86 18.91 -22.64
N SER A 257 15.78 18.31 -22.12
CA SER A 257 14.45 18.48 -22.70
C SER A 257 13.82 19.76 -22.16
N SER A 258 13.85 20.83 -22.96
CA SER A 258 12.88 21.92 -22.86
C SER A 258 12.13 22.03 -24.18
N GLY A 259 10.87 21.60 -24.16
CA GLY A 259 9.90 21.69 -25.25
C GLY A 259 8.51 21.47 -24.71
#